data_AF-A0AAD5IZ76-F1
#
_entry.id   AF-A0AAD5IZ76-F1
#
_cell.length_a   1.000
_cell.length_b   1.000
_cell.length_c   1.000
_cell.angle_alpha   90.00
_cell.angle_beta   90.00
_cell.angle_gamma   90.00
#
_symmetry.space_group_name_H-M   'P 1'
#
loop_
_entity.id
_entity.type
_entity.pdbx_description
1 polymer ?
#
loop_
_entity_poly.entity_id
_entity_poly.type
_entity_poly.pdbx_seq_one_letter_code
_entity_poly.pdbx_strand_id
1 'polypeptide(L)'
;MDYLLLLLGISFVLACIHFLTKSIGATKFGPVNLPPGPRPFLVIGNILKLGNKPHQALAELSKTYGPIMSLKVGSITTIVISSPQVAKEALQKRDQAVSSRTIPDGARSVDHHKHSIAWLPVSAPWRNLRKVCATQMFTAQRLDATQAVRQKKVQELVDYVHESCRSGSAVDIGQAAFTTVMNSISSTFFSIDLAHYQSDLSQNFNNLVCVGIEGVGIPNIANYFPVLRSVDPQGIRRRKTTVTEKIFNIFDSIIYERIHAREKMMSKESKDLLDSLLNLAEENSSDQLSLTGIKHLLLDLFVAGIDTTSSTIEWAMAELLHNPEKLTKAQTELRQVLGKDGLVQEFDIEKLPY
;
A
#
# COMPACT_ATOMS: atom_id res chain seq x y z
N MET A 1 38.56 14.89 34.68
CA MET A 1 37.88 15.21 33.40
C MET A 1 36.55 14.48 33.27
N ASP A 2 36.42 13.25 33.79
CA ASP A 2 35.21 12.42 33.60
C ASP A 2 33.97 12.89 34.36
N TYR A 3 34.12 13.43 35.57
CA TYR A 3 32.99 13.95 36.36
C TYR A 3 32.34 15.19 35.74
N LEU A 4 33.12 16.04 35.08
CA LEU A 4 32.61 17.25 34.42
C LEU A 4 31.79 16.89 33.17
N LEU A 5 32.27 15.91 32.39
CA LEU A 5 31.55 15.35 31.25
C LEU A 5 30.26 14.64 31.68
N LEU A 6 30.27 13.91 32.80
CA LEU A 6 29.08 13.29 33.37
C LEU A 6 28.05 14.34 33.81
N LEU A 7 28.48 15.40 34.50
CA LEU A 7 27.60 16.49 34.95
C LEU A 7 27.04 17.30 33.77
N LEU A 8 27.84 17.54 32.74
CA LEU A 8 27.39 18.16 31.48
C LEU A 8 26.40 17.26 30.73
N GLY A 9 26.62 15.95 30.71
CA GLY A 9 25.70 14.98 30.15
C GLY A 9 24.36 14.94 30.91
N ILE A 10 24.39 14.87 32.25
CA ILE A 10 23.19 14.87 33.08
C ILE A 10 22.43 16.19 32.95
N SER A 11 23.12 17.33 32.99
CA SER A 11 22.49 18.65 32.83
C SER A 11 21.93 18.86 31.42
N PHE A 12 22.58 18.34 30.38
CA PHE A 12 22.03 18.32 29.02
C PHE A 12 20.79 17.45 28.93
N VAL A 13 20.80 16.24 29.50
CA VAL A 13 19.64 15.35 29.55
C VAL A 13 18.48 15.99 30.34
N LEU A 14 18.76 16.62 31.49
CA LEU A 14 17.76 17.32 32.28
C LEU A 14 17.22 18.57 31.57
N ALA A 15 18.07 19.31 30.85
CA ALA A 15 17.66 20.44 30.02
C ALA A 15 16.81 19.98 28.82
N CYS A 16 17.16 18.86 28.18
CA CYS A 16 16.37 18.24 27.14
C CYS A 16 15.02 17.74 27.69
N ILE A 17 14.99 17.08 28.85
CA ILE A 17 13.74 16.67 29.52
C ILE A 17 12.91 17.90 29.90
N HIS A 18 13.52 18.97 30.42
CA HIS A 18 12.82 20.20 30.78
C HIS A 18 12.28 20.92 29.55
N PHE A 19 13.06 21.00 28.47
CA PHE A 19 12.64 21.59 27.21
C PHE A 19 11.57 20.75 26.51
N LEU A 20 11.68 19.41 26.53
CA LEU A 20 10.65 18.50 26.02
C LEU A 20 9.37 18.62 26.85
N THR A 21 9.45 18.70 28.18
CA THR A 21 8.26 18.87 29.04
C THR A 21 7.62 20.25 28.92
N LYS A 22 8.41 21.32 28.68
CA LYS A 22 7.90 22.67 28.38
C LYS A 22 7.42 22.86 26.94
N SER A 23 8.00 22.14 25.97
CA SER A 23 7.58 22.14 24.56
C SER A 23 6.36 21.24 24.34
N ILE A 24 6.19 20.21 25.19
CA ILE A 24 4.91 19.54 25.49
C ILE A 24 4.06 20.41 26.45
N GLY A 25 4.38 21.71 26.56
CA GLY A 25 3.56 22.71 27.22
C GLY A 25 2.14 22.54 26.72
N ALA A 26 1.28 22.15 27.65
CA ALA A 26 -0.12 21.88 27.42
C ALA A 26 -0.71 23.03 26.60
N THR A 27 -0.95 22.76 25.32
CA THR A 27 -2.03 23.42 24.63
C THR A 27 -3.23 23.20 25.55
N LYS A 28 -3.72 24.29 26.15
CA LYS A 28 -4.97 24.33 26.89
C LYS A 28 -6.09 24.04 25.90
N PHE A 29 -6.20 22.80 25.48
CA PHE A 29 -7.47 22.28 25.01
C PHE A 29 -8.34 22.22 26.26
N GLY A 30 -9.54 22.82 26.21
CA GLY A 30 -10.58 22.56 27.22
C GLY A 30 -10.81 21.05 27.36
N PRO A 31 -11.65 20.58 28.30
CA PRO A 31 -11.92 19.16 28.44
C PRO A 31 -12.55 18.63 27.13
N VAL A 32 -11.70 18.13 26.24
CA VAL A 32 -12.13 17.37 25.08
C VAL A 32 -12.53 16.03 25.66
N ASN A 33 -13.83 15.77 25.65
CA ASN A 33 -14.38 14.47 26.02
C ASN A 33 -13.91 13.44 24.99
N LEU A 34 -12.68 12.96 25.16
CA LEU A 34 -12.14 11.89 24.35
C LEU A 34 -12.85 10.58 24.72
N PRO A 35 -13.04 9.67 23.74
CA PRO A 35 -13.43 8.31 24.02
C PRO A 35 -12.56 7.67 25.12
N PRO A 36 -13.09 6.71 25.88
CA PRO A 36 -12.32 6.00 26.91
C PRO A 36 -11.07 5.34 26.32
N GLY A 37 -10.08 5.06 27.15
CA GLY A 37 -8.85 4.44 26.67
C GLY A 37 -7.84 4.13 27.76
N PRO A 38 -6.83 3.32 27.45
CA PRO A 38 -5.78 2.98 28.40
C PRO A 38 -5.00 4.24 28.82
N ARG A 39 -4.75 4.38 30.12
CA ARG A 39 -3.94 5.49 30.65
C ARG A 39 -2.56 5.51 29.95
N PRO A 40 -2.16 6.65 29.36
CA PRO A 40 -0.89 6.76 28.66
C PRO A 40 0.29 6.92 29.63
N PHE A 41 1.43 6.31 29.31
CA PHE A 41 2.70 6.60 29.97
C PHE A 41 3.23 7.98 29.56
N LEU A 42 4.07 8.57 30.41
CA LEU A 42 4.75 9.84 30.10
C LEU A 42 5.64 9.66 28.85
N VAL A 43 5.64 10.65 27.96
CA VAL A 43 6.37 10.69 26.67
C VAL A 43 5.90 9.66 25.63
N ILE A 44 5.96 8.37 25.92
CA ILE A 44 5.74 7.28 24.95
C ILE A 44 4.25 6.91 24.76
N GLY A 45 3.37 7.39 25.64
CA GLY A 45 1.94 7.10 25.57
C GLY A 45 1.63 5.61 25.77
N ASN A 46 0.97 4.98 24.82
CA ASN A 46 0.50 3.60 24.83
C ASN A 46 1.30 2.69 23.88
N ILE A 47 2.44 3.14 23.32
CA ILE A 47 3.24 2.35 22.35
C ILE A 47 3.52 0.93 22.87
N LEU A 48 3.93 0.80 24.13
CA LEU A 48 4.27 -0.51 24.72
C LEU A 48 3.06 -1.47 24.84
N LYS A 49 1.83 -0.95 24.79
CA LYS A 49 0.62 -1.78 24.80
C LYS A 49 0.31 -2.41 23.44
N LEU A 50 0.94 -1.94 22.35
CA LEU A 50 0.66 -2.42 20.99
C LEU A 50 1.46 -3.68 20.62
N GLY A 51 2.66 -3.85 21.21
CA GLY A 51 3.53 -4.99 20.92
C GLY A 51 3.85 -5.16 19.43
N ASN A 52 4.14 -6.39 19.02
CA ASN A 52 4.50 -6.73 17.64
C ASN A 52 3.28 -6.95 16.72
N LYS A 53 2.09 -7.10 17.30
CA LYS A 53 0.83 -7.33 16.59
C LYS A 53 -0.20 -6.26 17.00
N PRO A 54 -0.02 -5.01 16.56
CA PRO A 54 -0.82 -3.87 17.02
C PRO A 54 -2.32 -4.08 16.81
N HIS A 55 -2.73 -4.67 15.68
CA HIS A 55 -4.15 -4.94 15.41
C HIS A 55 -4.78 -5.92 16.41
N GLN A 56 -4.05 -6.95 16.88
CA GLN A 56 -4.53 -7.88 17.90
C GLN A 56 -4.62 -7.22 19.27
N ALA A 57 -3.58 -6.46 19.65
CA ALA A 57 -3.58 -5.70 20.90
C ALA A 57 -4.73 -4.69 20.96
N LEU A 58 -4.99 -3.99 19.85
CA LEU A 58 -6.12 -3.06 19.72
C LEU A 58 -7.47 -3.78 19.82
N ALA A 59 -7.61 -4.97 19.22
CA ALA A 59 -8.83 -5.77 19.35
C ALA A 59 -9.10 -6.18 20.80
N GLU A 60 -8.07 -6.62 21.54
CA GLU A 60 -8.22 -6.94 22.97
C GLU A 60 -8.54 -5.72 23.83
N LEU A 61 -7.88 -4.58 23.59
CA LEU A 61 -8.21 -3.32 24.28
C LEU A 61 -9.67 -2.90 24.01
N SER A 62 -10.18 -3.10 22.80
CA SER A 62 -11.56 -2.74 22.45
C SER A 62 -12.61 -3.49 23.27
N LYS A 63 -12.31 -4.70 23.74
CA LYS A 63 -13.20 -5.45 24.66
C LYS A 63 -13.35 -4.77 26.02
N THR A 64 -12.35 -3.98 26.44
CA THR A 64 -12.35 -3.27 27.73
C THR A 64 -12.86 -1.83 27.59
N TYR A 65 -12.41 -1.11 26.56
CA TYR A 65 -12.71 0.32 26.39
C TYR A 65 -13.89 0.58 25.45
N GLY A 66 -14.39 -0.45 24.78
CA GLY A 66 -15.55 -0.37 23.90
C GLY A 66 -15.21 -0.10 22.43
N PRO A 67 -16.24 0.11 21.60
CA PRO A 67 -16.13 0.14 20.14
C PRO A 67 -15.47 1.41 19.57
N ILE A 68 -15.27 2.43 20.41
CA ILE A 68 -14.51 3.64 20.11
C ILE A 68 -13.61 3.94 21.30
N MET A 69 -12.30 3.99 21.07
CA MET A 69 -11.33 4.23 22.14
C MET A 69 -10.22 5.18 21.72
N SER A 70 -9.64 5.86 22.70
CA SER A 70 -8.53 6.80 22.51
C SER A 70 -7.22 6.19 22.99
N LEU A 71 -6.18 6.29 22.17
CA LEU A 71 -4.80 5.99 22.54
C LEU A 71 -3.93 7.21 22.27
N LYS A 72 -2.82 7.29 23.00
CA LYS A 72 -1.73 8.21 22.71
C LYS A 72 -0.54 7.40 22.21
N VAL A 73 -0.16 7.51 20.94
CA VAL A 73 0.99 6.78 20.38
C VAL A 73 2.16 7.76 20.25
N GLY A 74 3.06 7.76 21.24
CA GLY A 74 4.05 8.82 21.41
C GLY A 74 3.39 10.15 21.72
N SER A 75 3.59 11.13 20.83
CA SER A 75 2.94 12.44 20.90
C SER A 75 1.60 12.53 20.16
N ILE A 76 1.19 11.48 19.43
CA ILE A 76 0.02 11.52 18.56
C ILE A 76 -1.21 10.92 19.26
N THR A 77 -2.33 11.65 19.28
CA THR A 77 -3.62 11.10 19.72
C THR A 77 -4.24 10.30 18.58
N THR A 78 -4.63 9.05 18.86
CA THR A 78 -5.19 8.11 17.90
C THR A 78 -6.54 7.62 18.40
N ILE A 79 -7.57 7.74 17.56
CA ILE A 79 -8.88 7.15 17.82
C ILE A 79 -8.97 5.83 17.08
N VAL A 80 -9.36 4.78 17.79
CA VAL A 80 -9.54 3.44 17.23
C VAL A 80 -11.02 3.11 17.21
N ILE A 81 -11.48 2.67 16.04
CA ILE A 81 -12.86 2.23 15.79
C ILE A 81 -12.84 0.71 15.62
N SER A 82 -13.64 0.01 16.41
CA SER A 82 -13.64 -1.46 16.49
C SER A 82 -15.04 -2.07 16.40
N SER A 83 -16.00 -1.38 15.79
CA SER A 83 -17.32 -1.94 15.47
C SER A 83 -17.84 -1.51 14.10
N PRO A 84 -18.64 -2.35 13.41
CA PRO A 84 -19.27 -1.99 12.14
C PRO A 84 -20.16 -0.76 12.24
N GLN A 85 -20.91 -0.61 13.34
CA GLN A 85 -21.84 0.50 13.54
C GLN A 85 -21.09 1.84 13.62
N VAL A 86 -20.03 1.91 14.42
CA VAL A 86 -19.21 3.13 14.54
C VAL A 86 -18.43 3.40 13.25
N ALA A 87 -17.93 2.35 12.58
CA ALA A 87 -17.27 2.50 11.29
C ALA A 87 -18.21 3.09 10.23
N LYS A 88 -19.47 2.63 10.18
CA LYS A 88 -20.50 3.19 9.28
C LYS A 88 -20.79 4.66 9.58
N GLU A 89 -20.92 5.03 10.85
CA GLU A 89 -21.10 6.43 11.25
C GLU A 89 -19.92 7.30 10.81
N ALA A 90 -18.69 6.84 11.04
CA ALA A 90 -17.49 7.62 10.73
C ALA A 90 -17.18 7.68 9.23
N LEU A 91 -17.19 6.54 8.54
CA LEU A 91 -16.67 6.41 7.17
C LEU A 91 -17.74 6.57 6.08
N GLN A 92 -19.02 6.60 6.43
CA GLN A 92 -20.12 6.80 5.48
C GLN A 92 -20.99 8.02 5.80
N LYS A 93 -21.43 8.17 7.06
CA LYS A 93 -22.36 9.27 7.41
C LYS A 93 -21.64 10.59 7.72
N ARG A 94 -20.41 10.51 8.23
CA ARG A 94 -19.58 11.66 8.64
C ARG A 94 -18.18 11.60 8.03
N ASP A 95 -18.08 10.99 6.86
CA ASP A 95 -16.84 10.67 6.15
C ASP A 95 -15.95 11.90 5.92
N GLN A 96 -16.53 13.05 5.58
CA GLN A 96 -15.81 14.30 5.34
C GLN A 96 -14.98 14.76 6.55
N ALA A 97 -15.41 14.46 7.77
CA ALA A 97 -14.67 14.82 8.99
C ALA A 97 -13.42 13.95 9.20
N VAL A 98 -13.38 12.75 8.61
CA VAL A 98 -12.32 11.74 8.79
C VAL A 98 -11.61 11.36 7.49
N SER A 99 -11.86 12.11 6.41
CA SER A 99 -11.31 11.82 5.08
C SER A 99 -9.84 12.23 4.91
N SER A 100 -9.32 13.07 5.80
CA SER A 100 -7.90 13.47 5.82
C SER A 100 -7.00 12.32 6.27
N ARG A 101 -5.75 12.34 5.82
CA ARG A 101 -4.76 11.28 6.09
C ARG A 101 -3.66 11.76 7.04
N THR A 102 -3.32 10.93 8.02
CA THR A 102 -2.04 11.06 8.71
C THR A 102 -0.95 10.54 7.79
N ILE A 103 0.04 11.38 7.47
CA ILE A 103 1.11 11.07 6.50
C ILE A 103 2.30 10.48 7.25
N PRO A 104 2.64 9.19 7.06
CA PRO A 104 3.84 8.58 7.62
C PRO A 104 5.09 9.24 7.03
N ASP A 105 6.17 9.30 7.80
CA ASP A 105 7.42 9.92 7.38
C ASP A 105 8.01 9.22 6.14
N GLY A 106 7.85 7.90 6.02
CA GLY A 106 8.20 7.17 4.81
C GLY A 106 7.41 7.61 3.58
N ALA A 107 6.15 8.07 3.70
CA ALA A 107 5.40 8.60 2.56
C ALA A 107 5.95 9.95 2.06
N ARG A 108 6.86 10.58 2.80
CA ARG A 108 7.52 11.85 2.41
C ARG A 108 8.77 11.63 1.56
N SER A 109 9.20 10.38 1.33
CA SER A 109 10.27 10.07 0.38
C SER A 109 9.93 10.64 -1.00
N VAL A 110 10.92 11.26 -1.66
CA VAL A 110 10.74 11.93 -2.97
C VAL A 110 9.52 12.85 -3.06
N ASP A 111 9.15 13.47 -1.93
CA ASP A 111 7.94 14.31 -1.83
C ASP A 111 6.62 13.61 -2.20
N HIS A 112 6.59 12.27 -2.17
CA HIS A 112 5.46 11.49 -2.68
C HIS A 112 4.11 11.84 -2.07
N HIS A 113 4.05 12.14 -0.77
CA HIS A 113 2.84 12.64 -0.10
C HIS A 113 2.19 13.89 -0.72
N LYS A 114 2.92 14.71 -1.49
CA LYS A 114 2.41 15.91 -2.17
C LYS A 114 1.72 15.60 -3.51
N HIS A 115 1.90 14.39 -4.04
CA HIS A 115 1.39 13.99 -5.36
C HIS A 115 0.50 12.74 -5.29
N SER A 116 0.62 11.94 -4.23
CA SER A 116 -0.04 10.64 -4.09
C SER A 116 -1.54 10.72 -3.89
N ILE A 117 -2.28 9.88 -4.61
CA ILE A 117 -3.72 9.70 -4.44
C ILE A 117 -4.07 9.08 -3.07
N ALA A 118 -3.12 8.38 -2.46
CA ALA A 118 -3.29 7.75 -1.14
C ALA A 118 -3.14 8.75 0.02
N TRP A 119 -2.32 9.80 -0.15
CA TRP A 119 -1.91 10.71 0.93
C TRP A 119 -2.44 12.15 0.81
N LEU A 120 -2.78 12.60 -0.40
CA LEU A 120 -3.33 13.94 -0.61
C LEU A 120 -4.63 14.13 0.20
N PRO A 121 -4.84 15.31 0.80
CA PRO A 121 -6.12 15.62 1.43
C PRO A 121 -7.21 15.73 0.37
N VAL A 122 -8.48 15.56 0.78
CA VAL A 122 -9.63 15.78 -0.10
C VAL A 122 -9.61 17.22 -0.62
N SER A 123 -9.25 17.34 -1.89
CA SER A 123 -8.94 18.60 -2.57
C SER A 123 -9.16 18.43 -4.08
N ALA A 124 -9.13 19.52 -4.84
CA ALA A 124 -9.26 19.43 -6.31
C ALA A 124 -8.20 18.50 -6.95
N PRO A 125 -6.89 18.57 -6.58
CA PRO A 125 -5.88 17.61 -7.04
C PRO A 125 -6.26 16.14 -6.78
N TRP A 126 -6.67 15.83 -5.55
CA TRP A 126 -7.05 14.47 -5.17
C TRP A 126 -8.29 13.98 -5.93
N ARG A 127 -9.30 14.85 -6.11
CA ARG A 127 -10.51 14.53 -6.88
C ARG A 127 -10.18 14.29 -8.36
N ASN A 128 -9.24 15.05 -8.92
CA ASN A 128 -8.78 14.87 -10.29
C ASN A 128 -8.13 13.49 -10.49
N LEU A 129 -7.17 13.12 -9.62
CA LEU A 129 -6.55 11.78 -9.65
C LEU A 129 -7.58 10.66 -9.50
N ARG A 130 -8.52 10.79 -8.55
CA ARG A 130 -9.63 9.83 -8.38
C ARG A 130 -10.50 9.71 -9.63
N LYS A 131 -10.81 10.83 -10.27
CA LYS A 131 -11.57 10.86 -11.53
C LYS A 131 -10.81 10.12 -12.63
N VAL A 132 -9.52 10.43 -12.82
CA VAL A 132 -8.67 9.76 -13.82
C VAL A 132 -8.65 8.26 -13.61
N CYS A 133 -8.40 7.78 -12.39
CA CYS A 133 -8.47 6.36 -12.07
C CYS A 133 -9.85 5.75 -12.40
N ALA A 134 -10.93 6.40 -11.96
CA ALA A 134 -12.29 5.91 -12.16
C ALA A 134 -12.66 5.83 -13.65
N THR A 135 -12.21 6.76 -14.49
CA THR A 135 -12.58 6.83 -15.91
C THR A 135 -11.62 6.08 -16.84
N GLN A 136 -10.34 6.02 -16.51
CA GLN A 136 -9.32 5.43 -17.40
C GLN A 136 -8.95 3.99 -17.04
N MET A 137 -9.19 3.56 -15.79
CA MET A 137 -8.74 2.25 -15.32
C MET A 137 -9.88 1.39 -14.78
N PHE A 138 -10.74 1.95 -13.93
CA PHE A 138 -11.69 1.17 -13.12
C PHE A 138 -13.13 1.16 -13.66
N THR A 139 -13.35 1.53 -14.93
CA THR A 139 -14.67 1.32 -15.56
C THR A 139 -14.81 -0.14 -16.00
N ALA A 140 -16.04 -0.66 -16.04
CA ALA A 140 -16.32 -2.01 -16.56
C ALA A 140 -15.70 -2.21 -17.95
N GLN A 141 -15.90 -1.25 -18.86
CA GLN A 141 -15.32 -1.30 -20.21
C GLN A 141 -13.79 -1.44 -20.21
N ARG A 142 -13.07 -0.74 -19.32
CA ARG A 142 -11.60 -0.82 -19.22
C ARG A 142 -11.14 -2.13 -18.61
N LEU A 143 -11.89 -2.65 -17.64
CA LEU A 143 -11.65 -3.98 -17.05
C LEU A 143 -11.86 -5.08 -18.10
N ASP A 144 -12.95 -5.04 -18.86
CA ASP A 144 -13.27 -6.01 -19.91
C ASP A 144 -12.23 -5.97 -21.03
N ALA A 145 -11.82 -4.77 -21.46
CA ALA A 145 -10.80 -4.60 -22.50
C ALA A 145 -9.43 -5.21 -22.14
N THR A 146 -9.17 -5.42 -20.84
CA THR A 146 -7.91 -5.98 -20.33
C THR A 146 -8.08 -7.41 -19.80
N GLN A 147 -9.27 -8.01 -19.93
CA GLN A 147 -9.56 -9.38 -19.49
C GLN A 147 -8.62 -10.41 -20.16
N ALA A 148 -8.42 -10.32 -21.48
CA ALA A 148 -7.56 -11.26 -22.20
C ALA A 148 -6.10 -11.22 -21.69
N VAL A 149 -5.62 -10.04 -21.30
CA VAL A 149 -4.29 -9.87 -20.69
C VAL A 149 -4.22 -10.59 -19.35
N ARG A 150 -5.22 -10.38 -18.47
CA ARG A 150 -5.28 -11.07 -17.17
C ARG A 150 -5.38 -12.58 -17.32
N GLN A 151 -6.24 -13.06 -18.22
CA GLN A 151 -6.38 -14.49 -18.52
C GLN A 151 -5.07 -15.11 -18.97
N LYS A 152 -4.32 -14.41 -19.84
CA LYS A 152 -2.99 -14.86 -20.28
C LYS A 152 -2.04 -15.02 -19.09
N LYS A 153 -2.06 -14.09 -18.13
CA LYS A 153 -1.18 -14.15 -16.94
C LYS A 153 -1.56 -15.28 -15.98
N VAL A 154 -2.84 -15.56 -15.83
CA VAL A 154 -3.32 -16.73 -15.10
C VAL A 154 -2.89 -18.02 -15.80
N GLN A 155 -2.97 -18.09 -17.13
CA GLN A 155 -2.50 -19.26 -17.88
C GLN A 155 -0.99 -19.48 -17.72
N GLU A 156 -0.19 -18.42 -17.80
CA GLU A 156 1.27 -18.49 -17.56
C GLU A 156 1.59 -19.00 -16.14
N LEU A 157 0.78 -18.65 -15.13
CA LEU A 157 0.90 -19.20 -13.76
C LEU A 157 0.59 -20.70 -13.73
N VAL A 158 -0.51 -21.11 -14.36
CA VAL A 158 -0.90 -22.54 -14.43
C VAL A 158 0.17 -23.36 -15.13
N ASP A 159 0.74 -22.86 -16.21
CA ASP A 159 1.81 -23.51 -16.96
C ASP A 159 3.06 -23.68 -16.08
N TYR A 160 3.44 -22.64 -15.33
CA TYR A 160 4.56 -22.69 -14.37
C TYR A 160 4.32 -23.72 -13.23
N VAL A 161 3.11 -23.76 -12.68
CA VAL A 161 2.74 -24.75 -11.65
C VAL A 161 2.77 -26.17 -12.22
N HIS A 162 2.29 -26.36 -13.46
CA HIS A 162 2.31 -27.65 -14.13
C HIS A 162 3.74 -28.14 -14.43
N GLU A 163 4.64 -27.25 -14.85
CA GLU A 163 6.07 -27.56 -15.01
C GLU A 163 6.72 -27.96 -13.68
N SER A 164 6.41 -27.23 -12.61
CA SER A 164 6.88 -27.55 -11.25
C SER A 164 6.37 -28.92 -10.79
N CYS A 165 5.11 -29.25 -11.07
CA CYS A 165 4.54 -30.56 -10.80
C CYS A 165 5.26 -31.69 -11.57
N ARG A 166 5.58 -31.47 -12.86
CA ARG A 166 6.30 -32.47 -13.69
C ARG A 166 7.72 -32.73 -13.21
N SER A 167 8.38 -31.71 -12.65
CA SER A 167 9.71 -31.84 -12.07
C SER A 167 9.72 -32.32 -10.61
N GLY A 168 8.54 -32.45 -9.98
CA GLY A 168 8.43 -32.80 -8.56
C GLY A 168 8.88 -31.69 -7.61
N SER A 169 8.95 -30.45 -8.08
CA SER A 169 9.43 -29.29 -7.32
C SER A 169 8.30 -28.62 -6.55
N ALA A 170 8.58 -28.18 -5.32
CA ALA A 170 7.65 -27.36 -4.56
C ALA A 170 7.52 -25.95 -5.20
N VAL A 171 6.33 -25.37 -5.12
CA VAL A 171 6.06 -24.01 -5.59
C VAL A 171 5.96 -23.07 -4.39
N ASP A 172 6.75 -22.00 -4.41
CA ASP A 172 6.53 -20.85 -3.53
C ASP A 172 5.32 -20.06 -4.05
N ILE A 173 4.17 -20.23 -3.39
CA ILE A 173 2.91 -19.58 -3.79
C ILE A 173 2.99 -18.06 -3.68
N GLY A 174 3.67 -17.53 -2.66
CA GLY A 174 3.83 -16.10 -2.46
C GLY A 174 4.62 -15.48 -3.62
N GLN A 175 5.76 -16.09 -3.98
CA GLN A 175 6.56 -15.65 -5.11
C GLN A 175 5.84 -15.81 -6.46
N ALA A 176 5.15 -16.94 -6.66
CA ALA A 176 4.39 -17.19 -7.88
C ALA A 176 3.28 -16.15 -8.06
N ALA A 177 2.45 -15.95 -7.03
CA ALA A 177 1.37 -14.96 -7.04
C ALA A 177 1.90 -13.54 -7.26
N PHE A 178 3.01 -13.18 -6.60
CA PHE A 178 3.65 -11.88 -6.78
C PHE A 178 4.07 -11.64 -8.23
N THR A 179 4.76 -12.60 -8.86
CA THR A 179 5.15 -12.52 -10.27
C THR A 179 3.94 -12.40 -11.19
N THR A 180 2.90 -13.21 -10.99
CA THR A 180 1.68 -13.18 -11.79
C THR A 180 0.97 -11.82 -11.70
N VAL A 181 0.78 -11.30 -10.49
CA VAL A 181 0.10 -10.02 -10.27
C VAL A 181 0.94 -8.87 -10.83
N MET A 182 2.26 -8.90 -10.66
CA MET A 182 3.15 -7.90 -11.26
C MET A 182 3.00 -7.85 -12.77
N ASN A 183 3.08 -8.99 -13.44
CA ASN A 183 2.95 -9.06 -14.89
C ASN A 183 1.54 -8.69 -15.36
N SER A 184 0.51 -9.04 -14.59
CA SER A 184 -0.86 -8.62 -14.87
C SER A 184 -1.00 -7.10 -14.85
N ILE A 185 -0.47 -6.44 -13.81
CA ILE A 185 -0.52 -4.98 -13.67
C ILE A 185 0.39 -4.31 -14.69
N SER A 186 1.63 -4.78 -14.89
CA SER A 186 2.57 -4.19 -15.84
C SER A 186 2.12 -4.33 -17.28
N SER A 187 1.54 -5.47 -17.66
CA SER A 187 0.96 -5.66 -18.98
C SER A 187 -0.26 -4.75 -19.18
N THR A 188 -1.10 -4.58 -18.14
CA THR A 188 -2.24 -3.67 -18.20
C THR A 188 -1.81 -2.20 -18.29
N PHE A 189 -0.70 -1.84 -17.64
CA PHE A 189 -0.27 -0.43 -17.53
C PHE A 189 0.59 0.01 -18.71
N PHE A 190 1.47 -0.88 -19.16
CA PHE A 190 2.57 -0.56 -20.05
C PHE A 190 2.69 -1.52 -21.23
N SER A 191 1.83 -2.55 -21.32
CA SER A 191 1.94 -3.62 -22.33
C SER A 191 3.27 -4.38 -22.28
N ILE A 192 3.90 -4.48 -21.09
CA ILE A 192 5.16 -5.21 -20.87
C ILE A 192 5.05 -6.16 -19.68
N ASP A 193 5.84 -7.22 -19.70
CA ASP A 193 6.10 -8.07 -18.52
C ASP A 193 7.38 -7.62 -17.83
N LEU A 194 7.29 -7.29 -16.54
CA LEU A 194 8.43 -6.84 -15.74
C LEU A 194 9.10 -7.98 -14.97
N ALA A 195 8.48 -9.15 -14.93
CA ALA A 195 8.94 -10.31 -14.19
C ALA A 195 8.83 -11.62 -14.99
N HIS A 196 9.60 -12.62 -14.56
CA HIS A 196 9.57 -14.00 -15.03
C HIS A 196 9.72 -14.93 -13.83
N TYR A 197 9.00 -16.05 -13.82
CA TYR A 197 8.98 -16.98 -12.69
C TYR A 197 10.36 -17.53 -12.29
N GLN A 198 11.33 -17.56 -13.21
CA GLN A 198 12.68 -18.09 -12.99
C GLN A 198 13.78 -17.00 -12.97
N SER A 199 13.42 -15.71 -12.88
CA SER A 199 14.40 -14.61 -13.02
C SER A 199 14.73 -13.92 -11.70
N ASP A 200 16.03 -13.74 -11.44
CA ASP A 200 16.55 -12.90 -10.34
C ASP A 200 16.08 -11.44 -10.43
N LEU A 201 15.78 -10.94 -11.63
CA LEU A 201 15.22 -9.59 -11.81
C LEU A 201 13.86 -9.45 -11.13
N SER A 202 13.07 -10.52 -11.11
CA SER A 202 11.75 -10.52 -10.47
C SER A 202 11.87 -10.51 -8.94
N GLN A 203 12.85 -11.24 -8.41
CA GLN A 203 13.18 -11.21 -6.98
C GLN A 203 13.69 -9.83 -6.56
N ASN A 204 14.53 -9.20 -7.38
CA ASN A 204 15.01 -7.84 -7.13
C ASN A 204 13.88 -6.82 -7.13
N PHE A 205 12.95 -6.89 -8.10
CA PHE A 205 11.79 -5.99 -8.11
C PHE A 205 10.84 -6.29 -6.95
N ASN A 206 10.64 -7.56 -6.60
CA ASN A 206 9.88 -7.97 -5.42
C ASN A 206 10.42 -7.28 -4.16
N ASN A 207 11.73 -7.41 -3.93
CA ASN A 207 12.38 -6.74 -2.81
C ASN A 207 12.18 -5.21 -2.84
N LEU A 208 12.22 -4.57 -4.02
CA LEU A 208 11.92 -3.13 -4.13
C LEU A 208 10.48 -2.80 -3.74
N VAL A 209 9.48 -3.57 -4.18
CA VAL A 209 8.06 -3.36 -3.83
C VAL A 209 7.84 -3.58 -2.33
N CYS A 210 8.31 -4.70 -1.78
CA CYS A 210 8.20 -5.01 -0.36
C CYS A 210 8.86 -3.92 0.50
N VAL A 211 10.11 -3.52 0.19
CA VAL A 211 10.78 -2.45 0.93
C VAL A 211 10.04 -1.10 0.81
N GLY A 212 9.43 -0.83 -0.35
CA GLY A 212 8.61 0.37 -0.57
C GLY A 212 7.41 0.47 0.37
N ILE A 213 6.73 -0.66 0.60
CA ILE A 213 5.55 -0.78 1.48
C ILE A 213 5.96 -0.84 2.95
N GLU A 214 6.96 -1.65 3.27
CA GLU A 214 7.53 -1.75 4.61
C GLU A 214 7.89 -0.37 5.16
N GLY A 215 8.53 0.49 4.36
CA GLY A 215 8.93 1.83 4.78
C GLY A 215 7.78 2.74 5.23
N VAL A 216 6.52 2.36 4.98
CA VAL A 216 5.30 3.01 5.47
C VAL A 216 4.67 2.23 6.63
N GLY A 217 4.74 0.89 6.60
CA GLY A 217 4.09 0.00 7.57
C GLY A 217 4.89 -0.30 8.85
N ILE A 218 6.22 -0.18 8.82
CA ILE A 218 7.06 -0.49 9.99
C ILE A 218 6.98 0.62 11.07
N PRO A 219 7.12 0.26 12.36
CA PRO A 219 7.23 1.25 13.43
C PRO A 219 8.38 2.23 13.17
N ASN A 220 8.01 3.50 12.99
CA ASN A 220 8.94 4.60 12.79
C ASN A 220 8.74 5.64 13.90
N ILE A 221 9.77 5.87 14.70
CA ILE A 221 9.81 6.84 15.80
C ILE A 221 9.44 8.24 15.31
N ALA A 222 9.82 8.61 14.08
CA ALA A 222 9.46 9.90 13.47
C ALA A 222 7.95 10.05 13.19
N ASN A 223 7.19 8.94 13.13
CA ASN A 223 5.72 8.97 13.05
C ASN A 223 5.10 9.30 14.42
N TYR A 224 5.70 8.83 15.51
CA TYR A 224 5.20 9.01 16.87
C TYR A 224 5.68 10.33 17.50
N PHE A 225 6.85 10.82 17.08
CA PHE A 225 7.48 12.05 17.54
C PHE A 225 7.89 12.91 16.34
N PRO A 226 6.99 13.77 15.83
CA PRO A 226 7.23 14.57 14.63
C PRO A 226 8.49 15.44 14.67
N VAL A 227 8.93 15.86 15.86
CA VAL A 227 10.16 16.65 16.05
C VAL A 227 11.41 15.91 15.58
N LEU A 228 11.39 14.58 15.55
CA LEU A 228 12.52 13.74 15.13
C LEU A 228 12.53 13.46 13.61
N ARG A 229 11.56 13.97 12.84
CA ARG A 229 11.50 13.73 11.39
C ARG A 229 12.73 14.27 10.66
N SER A 230 13.26 15.43 11.07
CA SER A 230 14.40 16.04 10.37
C SER A 230 15.63 15.15 10.33
N VAL A 231 15.87 14.38 11.40
CA VAL A 231 17.07 13.54 11.54
C VAL A 231 16.90 12.11 11.02
N ASP A 232 15.65 11.65 10.77
CA ASP A 232 15.34 10.28 10.31
C ASP A 232 16.11 9.21 11.13
N PRO A 233 15.81 9.08 12.43
CA PRO A 233 16.68 8.37 13.37
C PRO A 233 16.86 6.87 13.05
N GLN A 234 15.92 6.28 12.31
CA GLN A 234 15.98 4.88 11.87
C GLN A 234 16.39 4.74 10.40
N GLY A 235 16.67 5.83 9.68
CA GLY A 235 17.03 5.84 8.27
C GLY A 235 15.93 5.33 7.33
N ILE A 236 14.69 5.24 7.80
CA ILE A 236 13.57 4.62 7.07
C ILE A 236 13.21 5.46 5.86
N ARG A 237 13.11 6.79 6.04
CA ARG A 237 12.79 7.70 4.95
C ARG A 237 13.92 7.67 3.91
N ARG A 238 15.18 7.67 4.34
CA ARG A 238 16.35 7.59 3.44
C ARG A 238 16.36 6.28 2.64
N ARG A 239 16.17 5.12 3.30
CA ARG A 239 16.09 3.81 2.62
C ARG A 239 14.97 3.82 1.58
N LYS A 240 13.80 4.33 1.96
CA LYS A 240 12.64 4.39 1.06
C LYS A 240 12.84 5.35 -0.11
N THR A 241 13.50 6.49 0.08
CA THR A 241 13.88 7.39 -1.02
C THR A 241 14.69 6.64 -2.07
N THR A 242 15.75 5.92 -1.67
CA THR A 242 16.57 5.14 -2.61
C THR A 242 15.78 4.07 -3.37
N VAL A 243 14.87 3.37 -2.69
CA VAL A 243 14.01 2.38 -3.36
C VAL A 243 13.01 3.03 -4.32
N THR A 244 12.41 4.15 -3.92
CA THR A 244 11.45 4.86 -4.76
C THR A 244 12.13 5.47 -5.99
N GLU A 245 13.34 5.99 -5.86
CA GLU A 245 14.16 6.46 -6.98
C GLU A 245 14.46 5.34 -7.99
N LYS A 246 14.77 4.12 -7.52
CA LYS A 246 14.96 2.97 -8.41
C LYS A 246 13.69 2.62 -9.20
N ILE A 247 12.53 2.63 -8.54
CA ILE A 247 11.25 2.40 -9.21
C ILE A 247 10.95 3.54 -10.21
N PHE A 248 11.22 4.78 -9.83
CA PHE A 248 11.04 5.94 -10.71
C PHE A 248 11.93 5.86 -11.94
N ASN A 249 13.18 5.41 -11.83
CA ASN A 249 14.06 5.21 -12.98
C ASN A 249 13.50 4.18 -13.97
N ILE A 250 12.86 3.11 -13.48
CA ILE A 250 12.18 2.12 -14.32
C ILE A 250 10.99 2.76 -15.05
N PHE A 251 10.15 3.51 -14.32
CA PHE A 251 9.04 4.25 -14.94
C PHE A 251 9.52 5.29 -15.95
N ASP A 252 10.60 6.02 -15.65
CA ASP A 252 11.21 6.99 -16.55
C ASP A 252 11.62 6.30 -17.86
N SER A 253 12.34 5.17 -17.81
CA SER A 253 12.71 4.41 -19.02
C SER A 253 11.49 4.05 -19.87
N ILE A 254 10.46 3.47 -19.25
CA ILE A 254 9.22 3.06 -19.94
C ILE A 254 8.50 4.26 -20.55
N ILE A 255 8.38 5.37 -19.80
CA ILE A 255 7.72 6.59 -20.24
C ILE A 255 8.47 7.21 -21.43
N TYR A 256 9.79 7.34 -21.35
CA TYR A 256 10.60 7.93 -22.42
C TYR A 256 10.58 7.09 -23.69
N GLU A 257 10.71 5.77 -23.58
CA GLU A 257 10.58 4.86 -24.72
C GLU A 257 9.20 4.99 -25.37
N ARG A 258 8.13 5.08 -24.56
CA ARG A 258 6.76 5.24 -25.07
C ARG A 258 6.56 6.56 -25.79
N ILE A 259 7.05 7.67 -25.23
CA ILE A 259 6.97 9.00 -25.86
C ILE A 259 7.67 8.98 -27.23
N HIS A 260 8.90 8.48 -27.30
CA HIS A 260 9.63 8.38 -28.56
C HIS A 260 8.96 7.49 -29.60
N ALA A 261 8.37 6.36 -29.18
CA ALA A 261 7.63 5.49 -30.09
C ALA A 261 6.39 6.20 -30.68
N ARG A 262 5.65 6.97 -29.86
CA ARG A 262 4.47 7.75 -30.30
C ARG A 262 4.85 8.84 -31.29
N GLU A 263 5.95 9.56 -31.04
CA GLU A 263 6.49 10.58 -31.96
C GLU A 263 6.85 9.98 -33.33
N LYS A 264 7.57 8.85 -33.33
CA LYS A 264 7.98 8.18 -34.56
C LYS A 264 6.81 7.65 -35.39
N MET A 265 5.77 7.13 -34.72
CA MET A 265 4.59 6.57 -35.40
C MET A 265 3.52 7.63 -35.73
N MET A 266 3.68 8.86 -35.25
CA MET A 266 2.66 9.92 -35.32
C MET A 266 1.27 9.45 -34.85
N SER A 267 1.23 8.56 -33.84
CA SER A 267 0.00 7.96 -33.33
C SER A 267 -0.18 8.27 -31.85
N LYS A 268 -1.40 8.69 -31.50
CA LYS A 268 -1.87 8.88 -30.11
C LYS A 268 -2.89 7.83 -29.70
N GLU A 269 -2.94 6.72 -30.43
CA GLU A 269 -3.82 5.61 -30.11
C GLU A 269 -3.54 5.12 -28.68
N SER A 270 -4.58 5.04 -27.86
CA SER A 270 -4.45 4.58 -26.48
C SER A 270 -4.51 3.06 -26.43
N LYS A 271 -3.36 2.40 -26.23
CA LYS A 271 -3.29 0.94 -26.15
C LYS A 271 -3.37 0.43 -24.73
N ASP A 272 -2.83 1.18 -23.78
CA ASP A 272 -2.82 0.85 -22.35
C ASP A 272 -3.05 2.09 -21.47
N LEU A 273 -2.95 1.91 -20.16
CA LEU A 273 -3.14 2.98 -19.19
C LEU A 273 -2.11 4.10 -19.38
N LEU A 274 -0.85 3.77 -19.67
CA LEU A 274 0.19 4.79 -19.86
C LEU A 274 -0.14 5.71 -21.04
N ASP A 275 -0.59 5.17 -22.18
CA ASP A 275 -1.01 6.01 -23.30
C ASP A 275 -2.19 6.91 -22.92
N SER A 276 -3.18 6.37 -22.19
CA SER A 276 -4.31 7.17 -21.68
C SER A 276 -3.84 8.31 -20.77
N LEU A 277 -2.87 8.06 -19.89
CA LEU A 277 -2.32 9.08 -19.00
C LEU A 277 -1.50 10.13 -19.77
N LEU A 278 -0.71 9.73 -20.75
CA LEU A 278 0.06 10.65 -21.59
C LEU A 278 -0.86 11.53 -22.45
N ASN A 279 -1.92 10.97 -23.04
CA ASN A 279 -2.93 11.75 -23.76
C ASN A 279 -3.58 12.81 -22.84
N LEU A 280 -3.96 12.42 -21.62
CA LEU A 280 -4.53 13.34 -20.65
C LEU A 280 -3.54 14.43 -20.20
N ALA A 281 -2.26 14.11 -20.10
CA ALA A 281 -1.19 15.07 -19.76
C ALA A 281 -0.98 16.12 -20.86
N GLU A 282 -1.12 15.72 -22.13
CA GLU A 282 -1.04 16.64 -23.27
C GLU A 282 -2.28 17.55 -23.36
N GLU A 283 -3.46 17.03 -23.01
CA GLU A 283 -4.73 17.78 -23.05
C GLU A 283 -4.91 18.72 -21.85
N ASN A 284 -4.39 18.34 -20.67
CA ASN A 284 -4.56 19.09 -19.43
C ASN A 284 -3.24 19.68 -18.95
N SER A 285 -3.11 21.01 -18.93
CA SER A 285 -1.95 21.71 -18.35
C SER A 285 -1.90 21.68 -16.81
N SER A 286 -2.48 20.65 -16.15
CA SER A 286 -2.48 20.54 -14.70
C SER A 286 -1.20 19.86 -14.19
N ASP A 287 -0.55 20.45 -13.17
CA ASP A 287 0.67 19.88 -12.56
C ASP A 287 0.50 18.44 -12.06
N GLN A 288 -0.73 18.01 -11.72
CA GLN A 288 -1.02 16.65 -11.24
C GLN A 288 -0.89 15.57 -12.31
N LEU A 289 -1.05 15.92 -13.59
CA LEU A 289 -0.88 15.03 -14.72
C LEU A 289 0.40 15.35 -15.51
N SER A 290 1.31 16.13 -14.92
CA SER A 290 2.69 16.21 -15.41
C SER A 290 3.34 14.81 -15.41
N LEU A 291 4.45 14.64 -16.13
CA LEU A 291 5.22 13.38 -16.09
C LEU A 291 5.58 12.97 -14.65
N THR A 292 5.89 13.93 -13.80
CA THR A 292 6.09 13.71 -12.36
C THR A 292 4.82 13.14 -11.73
N GLY A 293 3.67 13.79 -11.92
CA GLY A 293 2.38 13.32 -11.41
C GLY A 293 2.02 11.90 -11.87
N ILE A 294 2.26 11.58 -13.15
CA ILE A 294 2.09 10.22 -13.70
C ILE A 294 2.96 9.23 -12.93
N LYS A 295 4.25 9.50 -12.70
CA LYS A 295 5.13 8.59 -11.93
C LYS A 295 4.63 8.33 -10.52
N HIS A 296 4.15 9.36 -9.82
CA HIS A 296 3.60 9.21 -8.48
C HIS A 296 2.30 8.39 -8.49
N LEU A 297 1.43 8.60 -9.48
CA LEU A 297 0.20 7.83 -9.64
C LEU A 297 0.48 6.36 -9.97
N LEU A 298 1.42 6.11 -10.89
CA LEU A 298 1.87 4.75 -11.21
C LEU A 298 2.46 4.08 -9.98
N LEU A 299 3.26 4.77 -9.16
CA LEU A 299 3.78 4.21 -7.92
C LEU A 299 2.67 3.78 -6.98
N ASP A 300 1.67 4.64 -6.75
CA ASP A 300 0.52 4.32 -5.88
C ASP A 300 -0.21 3.06 -6.38
N LEU A 301 -0.56 3.02 -7.67
CA LEU A 301 -1.36 1.93 -8.24
C LEU A 301 -0.57 0.63 -8.35
N PHE A 302 0.70 0.71 -8.77
CA PHE A 302 1.56 -0.45 -9.02
C PHE A 302 1.96 -1.12 -7.71
N VAL A 303 2.46 -0.34 -6.74
CA VAL A 303 2.92 -0.89 -5.45
C VAL A 303 1.72 -1.40 -4.64
N ALA A 304 0.63 -0.62 -4.53
CA ALA A 304 -0.53 -1.06 -3.77
C ALA A 304 -1.23 -2.27 -4.38
N GLY A 305 -1.32 -2.33 -5.72
CA GLY A 305 -1.98 -3.43 -6.42
C GLY A 305 -1.24 -4.76 -6.32
N ILE A 306 0.09 -4.74 -6.36
CA ILE A 306 0.89 -5.97 -6.36
C ILE A 306 0.85 -6.66 -5.00
N ASP A 307 1.35 -6.00 -3.95
CA ASP A 307 1.57 -6.62 -2.65
C ASP A 307 0.28 -7.07 -1.97
N THR A 308 -0.79 -6.26 -2.08
CA THR A 308 -2.08 -6.59 -1.44
C THR A 308 -2.73 -7.80 -2.10
N THR A 309 -2.71 -7.88 -3.45
CA THR A 309 -3.32 -8.98 -4.19
C THR A 309 -2.50 -10.26 -4.04
N SER A 310 -1.17 -10.19 -4.15
CA SER A 310 -0.31 -11.37 -3.98
C SER A 310 -0.42 -11.95 -2.56
N SER A 311 -0.39 -11.09 -1.54
CA SER A 311 -0.59 -11.52 -0.14
C SER A 311 -1.97 -12.15 0.06
N THR A 312 -3.01 -11.62 -0.56
CA THR A 312 -4.37 -12.19 -0.45
C THR A 312 -4.45 -13.58 -1.08
N ILE A 313 -3.82 -13.79 -2.24
CA ILE A 313 -3.74 -15.10 -2.91
C ILE A 313 -2.95 -16.10 -2.05
N GLU A 314 -1.81 -15.67 -1.48
CA GLU A 314 -1.00 -16.50 -0.60
C GLU A 314 -1.79 -16.95 0.64
N TRP A 315 -2.49 -16.03 1.31
CA TRP A 315 -3.36 -16.36 2.45
C TRP A 315 -4.50 -17.29 2.05
N ALA A 316 -5.15 -17.06 0.90
CA ALA A 316 -6.23 -17.92 0.43
C ALA A 316 -5.73 -19.37 0.22
N MET A 317 -4.57 -19.54 -0.43
CA MET A 317 -3.96 -20.85 -0.62
C MET A 317 -3.51 -21.49 0.69
N ALA A 318 -2.91 -20.70 1.61
CA ALA A 318 -2.55 -21.19 2.93
C ALA A 318 -3.78 -21.71 3.68
N GLU A 319 -4.88 -20.95 3.72
CA GLU A 319 -6.12 -21.35 4.38
C GLU A 319 -6.74 -22.60 3.73
N LEU A 320 -6.76 -22.70 2.40
CA LEU A 320 -7.28 -23.88 1.70
C LEU A 320 -6.43 -25.14 1.98
N LEU A 321 -5.10 -25.02 1.95
CA LEU A 321 -4.20 -26.16 2.20
C LEU A 321 -4.25 -26.65 3.65
N HIS A 322 -4.48 -25.75 4.61
CA HIS A 322 -4.68 -26.12 6.02
C HIS A 322 -6.09 -26.67 6.31
N ASN A 323 -7.06 -26.49 5.41
CA ASN A 323 -8.44 -26.93 5.57
C ASN A 323 -8.89 -27.82 4.37
N PRO A 324 -8.51 -29.11 4.33
CA PRO A 324 -8.77 -30.00 3.20
C PRO A 324 -10.25 -30.13 2.81
N GLU A 325 -11.17 -30.01 3.77
CA GLU A 325 -12.62 -30.00 3.51
C GLU A 325 -13.02 -28.79 2.65
N LYS A 326 -12.53 -27.59 2.99
CA LYS A 326 -12.80 -26.36 2.24
C LYS A 326 -12.18 -26.42 0.84
N LEU A 327 -10.95 -26.91 0.73
CA LEU A 327 -10.29 -27.13 -0.56
C LEU A 327 -11.10 -28.09 -1.45
N THR A 328 -11.55 -29.22 -0.89
CA THR A 328 -12.37 -30.21 -1.62
C THR A 328 -13.69 -29.59 -2.08
N LYS A 329 -14.32 -28.77 -1.23
CA LYS A 329 -15.57 -28.08 -1.56
C LYS A 329 -15.38 -27.09 -2.72
N ALA A 330 -14.35 -26.24 -2.68
CA ALA A 330 -14.02 -25.33 -3.77
C ALA A 330 -13.74 -26.06 -5.10
N GLN A 331 -12.95 -27.13 -5.05
CA GLN A 331 -12.69 -27.97 -6.23
C GLN A 331 -13.95 -28.66 -6.77
N THR A 332 -14.87 -29.04 -5.90
CA THR A 332 -16.13 -29.69 -6.30
C THR A 332 -17.03 -28.71 -7.03
N GLU A 333 -17.17 -27.48 -6.51
CA GLU A 333 -17.94 -26.43 -7.18
C GLU A 333 -17.36 -26.11 -8.56
N LEU A 334 -16.03 -25.92 -8.66
CA LEU A 334 -15.34 -25.69 -9.93
C LEU A 334 -15.64 -26.80 -10.96
N ARG A 335 -15.53 -28.08 -10.56
CA ARG A 335 -15.82 -29.22 -11.46
C ARG A 335 -17.29 -29.29 -11.86
N GLN A 336 -18.22 -28.89 -11.00
CA GLN A 336 -19.65 -28.89 -11.30
C GLN A 336 -20.02 -27.80 -12.31
N VAL A 337 -19.43 -26.61 -12.17
CA VAL A 337 -19.75 -25.45 -13.03
C VAL A 337 -19.01 -25.53 -14.37
N LEU A 338 -17.73 -25.91 -14.36
CA LEU A 338 -16.85 -25.81 -15.54
C LEU A 338 -16.60 -27.15 -16.23
N GLY A 339 -16.94 -28.28 -15.59
CA GLY A 339 -16.54 -29.60 -16.03
C GLY A 339 -15.09 -29.94 -15.70
N LYS A 340 -14.57 -31.02 -16.28
CA LYS A 340 -13.24 -31.57 -15.91
C LYS A 340 -12.06 -30.76 -16.44
N ASP A 341 -12.21 -30.12 -17.60
CA ASP A 341 -11.15 -29.42 -18.34
C ASP A 341 -11.52 -27.95 -18.64
N GLY A 342 -12.51 -27.40 -17.94
CA GLY A 342 -12.97 -26.04 -18.15
C GLY A 342 -11.98 -25.00 -17.63
N LEU A 343 -11.61 -24.04 -18.47
CA LEU A 343 -10.82 -22.87 -18.08
C LEU A 343 -11.74 -21.83 -17.44
N VAL A 344 -11.43 -21.43 -16.20
CA VAL A 344 -12.16 -20.36 -15.50
C VAL A 344 -12.11 -19.08 -16.33
N GLN A 345 -13.27 -18.47 -16.57
CA GLN A 345 -13.40 -17.12 -17.10
C GLN A 345 -13.94 -16.17 -16.02
N GLU A 346 -13.68 -14.87 -16.15
CA GLU A 346 -14.13 -13.87 -15.16
C GLU A 346 -15.66 -13.83 -15.01
N PHE A 347 -16.42 -14.08 -16.08
CA PHE A 347 -17.89 -14.14 -16.00
C PHE A 347 -18.41 -15.39 -15.27
N ASP A 348 -17.58 -16.41 -15.03
CA ASP A 348 -17.97 -17.59 -14.25
C ASP A 348 -17.99 -17.32 -12.75
N ILE A 349 -17.39 -16.21 -12.28
CA ILE A 349 -17.39 -15.81 -10.86
C ILE A 349 -18.82 -15.75 -10.30
N GLU A 350 -19.79 -15.27 -11.08
CA GLU A 350 -21.21 -15.22 -10.65
C GLU A 350 -21.82 -16.62 -10.40
N LYS A 351 -21.21 -17.67 -10.96
CA LYS A 351 -21.65 -19.06 -10.81
C LYS A 351 -20.84 -19.83 -9.75
N LEU A 352 -19.86 -19.17 -9.10
CA LEU A 352 -18.96 -19.76 -8.11
C LEU A 352 -19.18 -19.09 -6.74
N PRO A 353 -20.30 -19.36 -6.05
CA PRO A 353 -20.66 -18.69 -4.80
C PRO A 353 -19.87 -19.15 -3.57
N TYR A 354 -19.13 -20.26 -3.63
CA TYR A 354 -18.29 -20.74 -2.52
C TYR A 354 -16.87 -20.19 -2.59
#